data_AF-A0A4Q6CJW3-F1
#
_entry.id   AF-A0A4Q6CJW3-F1
#
_cell.length_a   1.000
_cell.length_b   1.000
_cell.length_c   1.000
_cell.angle_alpha   90.00
_cell.angle_beta   90.00
_cell.angle_gamma   90.00
#
_symmetry.space_group_name_H-M   'P 1'
#
loop_
_entity.id
_entity.type
_entity.pdbx_description
1 polymer ?
#
loop_
_entity_poly.entity_id
_entity_poly.type
_entity_poly.pdbx_seq_one_letter_code
_entity_poly.pdbx_strand_id
1 'polypeptide(L)'
;MRKLIVLCAAGGLLSSCSTLDQSMRLGAATGSLAGAGASYMGEQAAGGSPTLASVSTGASIGLLVGLITSYLVHESVVNDREDSSRKTEIYFGDLPPSPFVIPSNTRKGNR
;
A
#
# COMPACT_ATOMS: atom_id res chain seq x y z
N MET A 1 20.39 15.14 -0.34
CA MET A 1 19.40 14.91 0.74
C MET A 1 18.03 14.47 0.23
N ARG A 2 17.42 15.13 -0.78
CA ARG A 2 16.13 14.72 -1.39
C ARG A 2 16.06 13.25 -1.85
N LYS A 3 17.12 12.73 -2.49
CA LYS A 3 17.17 11.34 -2.99
C LYS A 3 17.24 10.28 -1.87
N LEU A 4 17.77 10.65 -0.69
CA LEU A 4 17.92 9.76 0.45
C LEU A 4 16.58 9.57 1.20
N ILE A 5 15.75 10.62 1.22
CA ILE A 5 14.39 10.57 1.79
C ILE A 5 13.49 9.67 0.95
N VAL A 6 13.59 9.76 -0.38
CA VAL A 6 12.82 8.90 -1.30
C VAL A 6 13.24 7.43 -1.18
N LEU A 7 14.54 7.16 -1.00
CA LEU A 7 15.04 5.80 -0.83
C LEU A 7 14.65 5.19 0.53
N CYS A 8 14.64 5.98 1.61
CA CYS A 8 14.13 5.54 2.92
C CYS A 8 12.62 5.30 2.91
N ALA A 9 11.85 6.15 2.23
CA ALA A 9 10.40 5.96 2.08
C ALA A 9 10.07 4.69 1.28
N ALA A 10 10.86 4.38 0.25
CA ALA A 10 10.72 3.16 -0.53
C ALA A 10 11.21 1.91 0.23
N GLY A 11 12.28 2.02 1.02
CA GLY A 11 12.84 0.91 1.80
C GLY A 11 11.93 0.42 2.94
N GLY A 12 11.17 1.33 3.56
CA GLY A 12 10.21 0.98 4.62
C GLY A 12 8.98 0.21 4.12
N LEU A 13 8.68 0.27 2.83
CA LEU A 13 7.51 -0.42 2.23
C LEU A 13 7.78 -1.91 1.93
N LEU A 14 9.05 -2.31 1.85
CA LEU A 14 9.46 -3.65 1.42
C LEU A 14 9.78 -4.59 2.59
N SER A 15 9.77 -4.11 3.83
CA SER A 15 9.96 -4.96 5.00
C SER A 15 8.92 -4.67 6.08
N SER A 16 8.17 -5.72 6.39
CA SER A 16 7.50 -5.96 7.67
C SER A 16 6.05 -5.51 7.80
N CYS A 17 5.16 -6.52 7.84
CA CYS A 17 4.02 -6.59 8.75
C CYS A 17 3.30 -5.25 9.07
N SER A 18 2.72 -4.60 8.07
CA SER A 18 1.80 -3.49 8.35
C SER A 18 0.55 -4.06 8.99
N THR A 19 0.37 -3.81 10.29
CA THR A 19 -0.90 -4.09 10.97
C THR A 19 -2.00 -3.23 10.34
N LEU A 20 -3.24 -3.72 10.37
CA LEU A 20 -4.40 -2.99 9.83
C LEU A 20 -4.49 -1.57 10.41
N ASP A 21 -4.16 -1.37 11.69
CA ASP A 21 -4.11 -0.04 12.32
C ASP A 21 -3.09 0.90 11.66
N GLN A 22 -1.90 0.39 11.33
CA GLN A 22 -0.86 1.18 10.70
C GLN A 22 -1.21 1.56 9.25
N SER A 23 -1.85 0.64 8.52
CA SER A 23 -2.41 0.90 7.19
C SER A 23 -3.53 1.94 7.23
N MET A 24 -4.45 1.84 8.21
CA MET A 24 -5.54 2.79 8.43
C MET A 24 -5.00 4.19 8.76
N ARG A 25 -4.05 4.30 9.69
CA ARG A 25 -3.42 5.58 10.06
C ARG A 25 -2.70 6.23 8.88
N LEU A 26 -1.96 5.45 8.11
CA LEU A 26 -1.28 5.95 6.92
C LEU A 26 -2.29 6.41 5.86
N GLY A 27 -3.36 5.66 5.62
CA GLY A 27 -4.43 6.02 4.69
C GLY A 27 -5.17 7.28 5.12
N ALA A 28 -5.55 7.37 6.40
CA ALA A 28 -6.18 8.55 6.97
C ALA A 28 -5.28 9.80 6.86
N ALA A 29 -4.00 9.67 7.19
CA ALA A 29 -3.05 10.78 7.12
C ALA A 29 -2.80 11.23 5.67
N THR A 30 -2.51 10.29 4.78
CA THR A 30 -2.23 10.61 3.37
C THR A 30 -3.49 11.10 2.65
N GLY A 31 -4.63 10.47 2.90
CA GLY A 31 -5.93 10.86 2.37
C GLY A 31 -6.35 12.24 2.84
N SER A 32 -6.26 12.54 4.14
CA SER A 32 -6.61 13.87 4.66
C SER A 32 -5.71 14.98 4.11
N LEU A 33 -4.40 14.74 4.05
CA LEU A 33 -3.47 15.69 3.44
C LEU A 33 -3.75 15.90 1.95
N ALA A 34 -4.04 14.83 1.21
CA ALA A 34 -4.38 14.90 -0.21
C ALA A 34 -5.70 15.66 -0.43
N GLY A 35 -6.74 15.40 0.36
CA GLY A 35 -8.02 16.08 0.26
C GLY A 35 -7.96 17.55 0.66
N ALA A 36 -7.19 17.86 1.71
CA ALA A 36 -6.90 19.24 2.13
C ALA A 36 -6.18 20.01 1.01
N GLY A 37 -5.12 19.41 0.45
CA GLY A 37 -4.35 19.99 -0.65
C GLY A 37 -5.19 20.17 -1.91
N ALA A 38 -6.01 19.18 -2.26
CA ALA A 38 -6.90 19.25 -3.42
C ALA A 38 -7.93 20.37 -3.28
N SER A 39 -8.50 20.56 -2.09
CA SER A 39 -9.47 21.64 -1.85
C SER A 39 -8.79 23.00 -1.88
N TYR A 40 -7.62 23.13 -1.24
CA TYR A 40 -6.81 24.34 -1.29
C TYR A 40 -6.46 24.76 -2.72
N MET A 41 -5.95 23.83 -3.52
CA MET A 41 -5.62 24.10 -4.93
C MET A 41 -6.86 24.33 -5.78
N GLY A 42 -7.96 23.64 -5.48
CA GLY A 42 -9.26 23.81 -6.14
C GLY A 42 -9.83 25.22 -5.94
N GLU A 43 -9.85 25.73 -4.70
CA GLU A 43 -10.26 27.11 -4.41
C GLU A 43 -9.39 28.12 -5.12
N GLN A 44 -8.07 27.92 -5.09
CA GLN A 44 -7.13 28.83 -5.74
C GLN A 44 -7.35 28.86 -7.26
N ALA A 45 -7.60 27.70 -7.88
CA ALA A 45 -7.90 27.58 -9.31
C ALA A 45 -9.27 28.19 -9.69
N ALA A 46 -10.24 28.14 -8.78
CA ALA A 46 -11.54 28.77 -8.94
C ALA A 46 -11.52 30.31 -8.75
N GLY A 47 -10.35 30.89 -8.44
CA GLY A 47 -10.20 32.32 -8.17
C GLY A 47 -10.69 32.74 -6.78
N GLY A 48 -10.99 31.79 -5.91
CA GLY A 48 -11.39 32.04 -4.52
C GLY A 48 -10.20 32.11 -3.58
N SER A 49 -10.41 32.70 -2.40
CA SER A 49 -9.46 32.58 -1.29
C SER A 49 -9.71 31.27 -0.53
N PRO A 50 -8.68 30.43 -0.34
CA PRO A 50 -8.85 29.16 0.38
C PRO A 50 -9.25 29.45 1.83
N THR A 51 -10.36 28.85 2.26
CA THR A 51 -10.87 29.00 3.63
C THR A 51 -10.50 27.79 4.47
N LEU A 52 -10.34 27.99 5.79
CA LEU A 52 -10.11 26.86 6.70
C LEU A 52 -11.26 25.83 6.65
N ALA A 53 -12.49 26.28 6.39
CA ALA A 53 -13.67 25.43 6.31
C ALA A 53 -13.67 24.53 5.07
N SER A 54 -13.26 25.05 3.92
CA SER A 54 -13.17 24.25 2.70
C SER A 54 -12.01 23.26 2.73
N VAL A 55 -10.86 23.69 3.23
CA VAL A 55 -9.69 22.80 3.42
C VAL A 55 -10.00 21.70 4.44
N SER A 56 -10.69 21.99 5.53
CA SER A 56 -11.08 20.97 6.52
C SER A 56 -12.14 20.00 5.98
N THR A 57 -13.06 20.48 5.15
CA THR A 57 -14.02 19.63 4.44
C THR A 57 -13.30 18.69 3.49
N GLY A 58 -12.37 19.22 2.70
CA GLY A 58 -11.45 18.44 1.86
C GLY A 58 -10.68 17.40 2.63
N ALA A 59 -10.09 17.79 3.77
CA ALA A 59 -9.35 16.90 4.64
C ALA A 59 -10.22 15.75 5.18
N SER A 60 -11.47 16.04 5.53
CA SER A 60 -12.42 15.05 6.07
C SER A 60 -12.84 14.04 5.01
N ILE A 61 -13.13 14.52 3.79
CA ILE A 61 -13.45 13.65 2.64
C ILE A 61 -12.23 12.79 2.29
N GLY A 62 -11.06 13.42 2.20
CA GLY A 62 -9.81 12.73 1.92
C GLY A 62 -9.46 11.68 2.97
N LEU A 63 -9.70 11.96 4.26
CA LEU A 63 -9.53 11.00 5.35
C LEU A 63 -10.39 9.77 5.12
N LEU A 64 -11.69 9.96 4.83
CA LEU A 64 -12.64 8.87 4.63
C LEU A 64 -12.25 8.02 3.41
N VAL A 65 -11.91 8.65 2.29
CA VAL A 65 -11.43 7.95 1.08
C VAL A 65 -10.13 7.19 1.37
N GLY A 66 -9.20 7.81 2.10
CA GLY A 66 -7.94 7.20 2.49
C GLY A 66 -8.11 5.98 3.40
N LEU A 67 -9.04 6.02 4.36
CA LEU A 67 -9.39 4.89 5.21
C LEU A 67 -9.96 3.73 4.40
N ILE A 68 -10.94 3.99 3.53
CA ILE A 68 -11.56 2.96 2.69
C ILE A 68 -10.52 2.32 1.78
N THR A 69 -9.71 3.14 1.12
CA THR A 69 -8.67 2.65 0.20
C THR A 69 -7.65 1.79 0.95
N SER A 70 -7.19 2.25 2.13
CA SER A 70 -6.29 1.46 2.97
C SER A 70 -6.90 0.14 3.43
N TYR A 71 -8.19 0.10 3.73
CA TYR A 71 -8.88 -1.14 4.09
C TYR A 71 -8.89 -2.14 2.94
N LEU A 72 -9.32 -1.71 1.75
CA LEU A 72 -9.39 -2.57 0.56
C LEU A 72 -8.02 -3.09 0.13
N VAL A 73 -6.99 -2.23 0.16
CA VAL A 73 -5.61 -2.64 -0.15
C VAL A 73 -5.06 -3.58 0.91
N HIS A 74 -5.38 -3.37 2.19
CA HIS A 74 -4.97 -4.29 3.23
C HIS A 74 -5.58 -5.68 3.01
N GLU A 75 -6.87 -5.74 2.71
CA GLU A 75 -7.58 -6.99 2.42
C GLU A 75 -7.00 -7.70 1.19
N SER A 76 -6.74 -6.99 0.10
CA SER A 76 -6.15 -7.59 -1.10
C SER A 76 -4.77 -8.17 -0.84
N VAL A 77 -3.92 -7.48 -0.07
CA VAL A 77 -2.57 -7.95 0.27
C VAL A 77 -2.62 -9.16 1.20
N VAL A 78 -3.59 -9.23 2.11
CA VAL A 78 -3.80 -10.41 2.95
C VAL A 78 -4.21 -11.61 2.09
N ASN A 79 -5.18 -11.43 1.19
CA ASN A 79 -5.61 -12.48 0.27
C ASN A 79 -4.47 -12.97 -0.65
N ASP A 80 -3.67 -12.06 -1.22
CA ASP A 80 -2.52 -12.41 -2.07
C ASP A 80 -1.46 -13.25 -1.32
N ARG A 81 -1.27 -12.98 -0.02
CA ARG A 81 -0.36 -13.75 0.85
C ARG A 81 -0.92 -15.13 1.16
N GLU A 82 -2.21 -15.26 1.44
CA GLU A 82 -2.85 -16.55 1.67
C GLU A 82 -2.80 -17.42 0.41
N ASP A 83 -3.02 -16.84 -0.77
CA ASP A 83 -2.95 -17.55 -2.06
C ASP A 83 -1.50 -17.93 -2.44
N SER A 84 -0.51 -17.11 -2.11
CA SER A 84 0.91 -17.45 -2.32
C SER A 84 1.40 -18.52 -1.35
N SER A 85 0.97 -18.50 -0.08
CA SER A 85 1.38 -19.48 0.93
C SER A 85 0.93 -20.90 0.60
N ARG A 86 -0.15 -21.07 -0.18
CA ARG A 86 -0.65 -22.40 -0.59
C ARG A 86 0.12 -23.02 -1.77
N LYS A 87 0.98 -22.26 -2.46
CA LYS A 87 1.67 -22.69 -3.70
C LYS A 87 3.14 -23.07 -3.53
N THR A 88 3.71 -22.88 -2.35
CA THR A 88 5.08 -23.30 -2.02
C THR A 88 5.07 -24.70 -1.41
N GLU A 89 5.02 -25.74 -2.25
CA GLU A 89 5.39 -27.09 -1.83
C GLU A 89 6.90 -27.15 -1.65
N ILE A 90 7.36 -27.24 -0.40
CA ILE A 90 8.77 -27.40 -0.07
C ILE A 90 9.12 -28.87 -0.27
N TYR A 91 9.72 -29.20 -1.42
CA TYR A 91 10.13 -30.56 -1.73
C TYR A 91 11.51 -30.86 -1.10
N PHE A 92 11.49 -31.59 0.02
CA PHE A 92 12.71 -32.14 0.63
C PHE A 92 13.07 -33.46 -0.07
N GLY A 93 13.72 -33.35 -1.22
CA GLY A 93 14.40 -34.50 -1.83
C GLY A 93 15.54 -34.98 -0.92
N ASP A 94 15.77 -36.28 -0.89
CA ASP A 94 16.68 -37.04 -0.01
C ASP A 94 18.20 -36.78 -0.26
N LEU A 95 18.57 -35.55 -0.65
CA LEU A 95 19.96 -35.11 -0.87
C LEU A 95 20.24 -33.83 -0.04
N PRO A 96 21.36 -33.77 0.72
CA PRO A 96 21.70 -32.61 1.55
C PRO A 96 22.40 -31.51 0.72
N PRO A 97 22.44 -30.24 1.15
CA PRO A 97 21.38 -29.37 1.65
C PRO A 97 21.29 -28.09 0.79
N SER A 98 20.14 -27.79 0.19
CA SER A 98 19.68 -26.40 0.00
C SER A 98 18.21 -26.40 -0.44
N PRO A 99 17.31 -25.72 0.29
CA PRO A 99 15.92 -25.59 -0.12
C PRO A 99 15.85 -24.69 -1.36
N PHE A 100 15.80 -25.29 -2.54
CA PHE A 100 15.51 -24.57 -3.77
C PHE A 100 14.02 -24.26 -3.80
N VAL A 101 13.67 -22.97 -3.66
CA VAL A 101 12.30 -22.49 -3.91
C VAL A 101 12.09 -22.50 -5.42
N ILE A 102 11.39 -23.51 -5.94
CA ILE A 102 11.00 -23.58 -7.35
C ILE A 102 9.57 -23.00 -7.45
N PRO A 103 9.38 -21.81 -8.05
CA PRO A 103 8.04 -21.31 -8.31
C PRO A 103 7.35 -22.20 -9.34
N SER A 104 6.17 -22.72 -8.99
CA SER A 104 5.39 -23.72 -9.75
C SER A 104 4.75 -23.21 -11.04
N ASN A 105 5.26 -22.14 -11.65
CA ASN A 105 4.68 -21.55 -12.86
C ASN A 105 5.44 -21.87 -14.15
N THR A 106 6.21 -22.96 -14.17
CA THR A 106 6.72 -23.53 -15.42
C THR A 106 5.64 -24.41 -16.04
N ARG A 107 4.75 -23.78 -16.80
CA ARG A 107 3.97 -24.48 -17.83
C ARG A 107 4.95 -25.07 -18.84
N LYS A 108 5.41 -26.30 -18.62
CA LYS A 108 6.14 -27.09 -19.62
C LYS A 108 5.92 -28.58 -19.39
N GLY A 109 5.16 -29.20 -20.29
CA GLY A 109 5.00 -30.66 -20.30
C GLY A 109 3.78 -31.16 -21.07
N ASN A 110 3.56 -30.70 -22.30
CA ASN A 110 2.80 -31.50 -23.27
C ASN A 110 3.71 -31.75 -24.47
N ARG A 111 4.57 -32.76 -24.34
CA ARG A 111 4.99 -33.66 -25.41
C ARG A 111 5.74 -34.85 -24.82
#